data_AF-A0A5R8QDQ3-F1
#
_entry.id   AF-A0A5R8QDQ3-F1
#
_cell.length_a   1.000
_cell.length_b   1.000
_cell.length_c   1.000
_cell.angle_alpha   90.00
_cell.angle_beta   90.00
_cell.angle_gamma   90.00
#
_symmetry.space_group_name_H-M   'P 1'
#
loop_
_entity.id
_entity.type
_entity.pdbx_description
1 polymer ?
#
loop_
_entity_poly.entity_id
_entity_poly.type
_entity_poly.pdbx_seq_one_letter_code
_entity_poly.pdbx_strand_id
1 'polypeptide(L)' 'MWKEGSIKVHDSIIHYWVKCYEKSSEFGIDKGRISKLMLKRKEEIIANYDRGWDIEPVDEDTEIALAILLLEHN' A
#
# COMPACT_ATOMS: atom_id res chain seq x y z
N MET A 1 -0.83 13.82 -1.74
CA MET A 1 0.30 13.79 -2.69
C MET A 1 0.74 12.35 -2.89
N TRP A 2 1.34 12.02 -4.04
CA TRP A 2 1.92 10.70 -4.28
C TRP A 2 3.24 10.54 -3.52
N LYS A 3 3.47 9.34 -2.99
CA LYS A 3 4.73 8.90 -2.40
C LYS A 3 5.11 7.57 -3.05
N GLU A 4 6.39 7.38 -3.32
CA GLU A 4 6.91 6.15 -3.89
C GLU A 4 8.23 5.78 -3.23
N GLY A 5 8.52 4.48 -3.23
CA GLY A 5 9.72 3.95 -2.60
C GLY A 5 9.74 2.44 -2.61
N SER A 6 10.52 1.86 -1.71
CA SER A 6 10.59 0.41 -1.52
C SER A 6 10.73 0.05 -0.05
N ILE A 7 10.10 -1.05 0.35
CA ILE A 7 10.21 -1.65 1.67
C ILE A 7 10.86 -3.02 1.50
N LYS A 8 11.86 -3.32 2.32
CA LYS A 8 12.40 -4.67 2.42
C LYS A 8 11.67 -5.40 3.55
N VAL A 9 10.98 -6.50 3.22
CA VAL A 9 10.35 -7.40 4.17
C VAL A 9 11.00 -8.77 3.97
N HIS A 10 11.62 -9.33 5.02
CA HIS A 10 12.45 -10.53 4.91
C HIS A 10 13.47 -10.43 3.75
N ASP A 11 13.39 -11.33 2.77
CA ASP A 11 14.23 -11.35 1.57
C ASP A 11 13.55 -10.71 0.34
N SER A 12 12.35 -10.15 0.51
CA SER A 12 11.56 -9.51 -0.53
C SER A 12 11.78 -8.00 -0.55
N ILE A 13 11.98 -7.44 -1.75
CA ILE A 13 11.94 -5.99 -2.00
C ILE A 13 10.61 -5.67 -2.68
N ILE A 14 9.80 -4.86 -2.01
CA ILE A 14 8.47 -4.46 -2.46
C ILE A 14 8.51 -2.97 -2.78
N HIS A 15 8.28 -2.62 -4.04
CA HIS A 15 8.10 -1.25 -4.49
C HIS A 15 6.68 -0.79 -4.22
N TYR A 16 6.51 0.42 -3.73
CA TYR A 16 5.20 0.97 -3.43
C TYR A 16 4.95 2.29 -4.13
N TRP A 17 3.67 2.53 -4.42
CA TRP A 17 3.12 3.83 -4.78
C TRP A 17 1.88 4.07 -3.96
N VAL A 18 1.88 5.13 -3.16
CA VAL A 18 0.79 5.47 -2.25
C VAL A 18 0.32 6.89 -2.52
N LYS A 19 -0.99 7.07 -2.67
CA LYS A 19 -1.61 8.39 -2.74
C LYS A 19 -2.31 8.72 -1.43
N CYS A 20 -1.70 9.58 -0.63
CA CYS A 20 -2.27 10.02 0.65
C CYS A 20 -2.87 11.43 0.54
N TYR A 21 -3.92 11.70 1.30
CA TYR A 21 -4.45 13.04 1.51
C TYR A 21 -4.07 13.59 2.88
N GLU A 22 -4.31 14.88 3.11
CA GLU A 22 -4.06 15.51 4.42
C GLU A 22 -5.04 15.02 5.48
N LYS A 23 -6.29 14.75 5.08
CA LYS A 23 -7.36 14.25 5.95
C LYS A 23 -7.74 12.83 5.56
N SER A 24 -8.32 12.11 6.51
CA SER A 24 -8.96 10.82 6.26
C SER A 24 -10.10 10.95 5.25
N SER A 25 -10.41 9.85 4.60
CA SER A 25 -11.45 9.76 3.56
C SER A 25 -12.27 8.50 3.78
N GLU A 26 -13.57 8.54 3.51
CA GLU A 26 -14.43 7.35 3.52
C GLU A 26 -13.96 6.28 2.51
N PHE A 27 -13.24 6.70 1.47
CA PHE A 27 -12.64 5.85 0.46
C PHE A 27 -11.19 5.46 0.79
N GLY A 28 -10.63 5.98 1.88
CA GLY A 28 -9.30 5.58 2.33
C GLY A 28 -9.30 4.16 2.87
N ILE A 29 -8.17 3.47 2.80
CA ILE A 29 -8.00 2.17 3.46
C ILE A 29 -8.28 2.36 4.95
N ASP A 30 -9.23 1.58 5.49
CA ASP A 30 -9.76 1.68 6.85
C ASP A 30 -10.30 3.08 7.21
N LYS A 31 -10.87 3.77 6.22
CA LYS A 31 -11.29 5.17 6.32
C LYS A 31 -10.14 6.12 6.71
N GLY A 32 -8.91 5.72 6.40
CA GLY A 32 -7.69 6.48 6.63
C GLY A 32 -7.38 7.49 5.52
N ARG A 33 -6.11 7.86 5.41
CA ARG A 33 -5.63 8.91 4.48
C ARG A 33 -5.14 8.34 3.15
N ILE A 34 -4.74 7.06 3.12
CA ILE A 34 -4.32 6.37 1.90
C ILE A 34 -5.53 6.09 1.02
N SER A 35 -5.63 6.78 -0.11
CA SER A 35 -6.74 6.64 -1.07
C SER A 35 -6.46 5.68 -2.23
N LYS A 36 -5.18 5.48 -2.53
CA LYS A 36 -4.70 4.54 -3.54
C LYS A 36 -3.38 3.93 -3.07
N LEU A 37 -3.19 2.66 -3.36
CA LEU A 37 -1.96 1.92 -3.04
C LEU A 37 -1.70 0.90 -4.14
N MET A 38 -0.45 0.79 -4.57
CA MET A 38 0.04 -0.28 -5.42
C MET A 38 1.33 -0.81 -4.82
N LEU A 39 1.39 -2.13 -4.61
CA LEU A 39 2.58 -2.85 -4.19
C LEU A 39 3.02 -3.75 -5.32
N LYS A 40 4.31 -3.69 -5.65
CA LYS A 40 4.92 -4.46 -6.72
C LYS A 40 6.17 -5.17 -6.23
N ARG A 41 6.24 -6.47 -6.46
CA ARG A 41 7.43 -7.28 -6.19
C ARG A 41 7.91 -7.83 -7.52
N LYS A 42 9.17 -7.52 -7.88
CA LYS A 42 9.70 -7.75 -9.23
C LYS A 42 8.81 -7.08 -10.30
N GLU A 43 8.11 -7.86 -11.11
CA GLU A 43 7.22 -7.39 -12.18
C GLU A 43 5.73 -7.55 -11.86
N GLU A 44 5.38 -8.17 -10.72
CA GLU A 44 4.01 -8.53 -10.36
C GLU A 44 3.41 -7.53 -9.36
N ILE A 45 2.16 -7.13 -9.62
CA ILE A 45 1.36 -6.37 -8.67
C ILE A 45 0.82 -7.36 -7.64
N ILE A 46 1.27 -7.19 -6.40
CA ILE A 46 1.00 -8.10 -5.27
C ILE A 46 -0.05 -7.51 -4.30
N ALA A 47 -0.37 -6.22 -4.43
CA ALA A 47 -1.56 -5.61 -3.86
C ALA A 47 -1.91 -4.34 -4.65
N ASN A 48 -3.20 -4.06 -4.83
CA ASN A 48 -3.68 -2.83 -5.44
C ASN A 48 -5.00 -2.39 -4.82
N TYR A 49 -5.05 -1.13 -4.43
CA TYR A 49 -6.23 -0.47 -3.89
C TYR A 49 -6.49 0.82 -4.66
N ASP A 50 -7.68 0.94 -5.25
CA ASP A 50 -8.18 2.18 -5.85
C ASP A 50 -9.61 2.47 -5.36
N ARG A 51 -9.69 2.92 -4.09
CA ARG A 51 -10.97 3.14 -3.36
C ARG A 51 -11.78 1.88 -3.12
N GLY A 52 -11.07 0.76 -3.05
CA GLY A 52 -11.53 -0.61 -2.92
C GLY A 52 -10.37 -1.52 -3.30
N TRP A 53 -10.34 -2.75 -2.80
CA TRP A 53 -9.31 -3.71 -3.17
C TRP A 53 -9.58 -4.22 -4.59
N ASP A 54 -8.68 -3.92 -5.52
CA ASP A 54 -8.61 -4.61 -6.81
C ASP A 54 -7.85 -5.93 -6.67
N ILE A 55 -6.79 -5.90 -5.86
CA ILE A 55 -5.97 -7.05 -5.48
C ILE A 55 -5.64 -6.90 -3.99
N GLU A 56 -6.20 -7.77 -3.15
CA GLU A 56 -5.80 -7.88 -1.74
C GLU A 56 -4.35 -8.38 -1.62
N PRO A 57 -3.64 -8.08 -0.52
CA PRO A 57 -2.30 -8.62 -0.28
C PRO A 57 -2.23 -10.14 -0.52
N VAL A 58 -1.34 -10.56 -1.42
CA VAL A 58 -1.29 -11.97 -1.87
C VAL A 58 -0.51 -12.90 -0.94
N ASP A 59 0.30 -12.35 -0.04
CA ASP A 59 1.09 -13.10 0.94
C ASP A 59 1.47 -12.26 2.17
N GLU A 60 2.05 -12.93 3.18
CA GLU A 60 2.46 -12.33 4.46
C GLU A 60 3.44 -11.16 4.29
N ASP A 61 4.42 -11.26 3.38
CA ASP A 61 5.35 -10.16 3.11
C ASP A 61 4.62 -8.91 2.60
N THR A 62 3.60 -9.12 1.76
CA THR A 62 2.75 -8.05 1.24
C THR A 62 1.88 -7.44 2.32
N GLU A 63 1.31 -8.25 3.22
CA GLU A 63 0.54 -7.79 4.38
C GLU A 63 1.39 -6.94 5.32
N ILE A 64 2.62 -7.37 5.61
CA ILE A 64 3.56 -6.60 6.44
C ILE A 64 3.92 -5.27 5.78
N ALA A 65 4.20 -5.26 4.47
CA ALA A 65 4.49 -4.02 3.75
C ALA A 65 3.29 -3.06 3.77
N LEU A 66 2.08 -3.57 3.61
CA LEU A 66 0.86 -2.78 3.75
C LEU A 66 0.74 -2.20 5.17
N ALA A 67 0.94 -3.01 6.21
CA ALA A 67 0.84 -2.57 7.60
C ALA A 67 1.84 -1.44 7.93
N ILE A 68 3.08 -1.54 7.43
CA ILE A 68 4.09 -0.47 7.57
C ILE A 68 3.59 0.83 6.92
N LEU A 69 3.09 0.77 5.68
CA LEU A 69 2.60 1.95 4.98
C LEU A 69 1.38 2.56 5.68
N LEU A 70 0.47 1.75 6.20
CA LEU A 70 -0.66 2.23 6.99
C LEU A 70 -0.18 2.94 8.25
N LEU A 71 0.79 2.38 8.97
CA LEU A 71 1.36 3.02 10.17
C LEU A 71 2.04 4.36 9.86
N GLU A 72 2.71 4.47 8.71
CA GLU A 72 3.46 5.69 8.34
C GLU A 72 2.57 6.78 7.73
N HIS A 73 1.45 6.43 7.11
CA HIS A 73 0.75 7.32 6.19
C HIS A 73 -0.75 7.49 6.42
N ASN A 74 -1.40 6.58 7.15
CA ASN A 74 -2.74 6.88 7.70
C ASN A 74 -2.64 7.82 8.89
#